data_AF-A0AAW1IWU7-F1
#
_entry.id   AF-A0AAW1IWU7-F1
#
_cell.length_a   1.000
_cell.length_b   1.000
_cell.length_c   1.000
_cell.angle_alpha   90.00
_cell.angle_beta   90.00
_cell.angle_gamma   90.00
#
_symmetry.space_group_name_H-M   'P 1'
#
loop_
_entity.id
_entity.type
_entity.pdbx_description
1 polymer ?
#
loop_
_entity_poly.entity_id
_entity_poly.type
_entity_poly.pdbx_seq_one_letter_code
_entity_poly.pdbx_strand_id
1 'polypeptide(L)' 'MPISEPLIKKQAITFSEKLGDIELVVSTGWLEKFAKRHGIIQKVISDESGDVSDIECVQWKSTVLKLLRNSFN' A
#
# COMPACT_ATOMS: atom_id res chain seq x y z
N MET A 1 -3.22 -3.21 -3.05
CA MET A 1 -2.35 -3.53 -1.90
C MET A 1 -0.91 -3.33 -2.32
N PRO A 2 -0.05 -2.71 -1.47
CA PRO A 2 1.37 -2.66 -1.75
C PRO A 2 1.97 -4.07 -1.76
N ILE A 3 2.98 -4.30 -2.61
CA ILE A 3 3.74 -5.55 -2.64
C ILE A 3 4.66 -5.58 -1.41
N SER A 4 4.66 -6.69 -0.67
CA SER A 4 5.45 -6.80 0.55
C SER A 4 6.95 -7.00 0.24
N GLU A 5 7.81 -6.36 1.03
CA GLU A 5 9.26 -6.54 0.91
C GLU A 5 9.69 -8.02 1.01
N PRO A 6 9.19 -8.83 1.98
CA PRO A 6 9.56 -10.24 2.06
C PRO A 6 9.23 -11.02 0.78
N LEU A 7 8.14 -10.67 0.11
CA LEU A 7 7.74 -11.30 -1.16
C LEU A 7 8.74 -10.95 -2.27
N ILE A 8 9.14 -9.68 -2.38
CA ILE A 8 10.14 -9.24 -3.36
C ILE A 8 11.47 -9.95 -3.12
N LYS A 9 11.92 -10.02 -1.87
CA LYS A 9 13.19 -10.69 -1.52
C LYS A 9 13.17 -12.18 -1.89
N LYS A 10 12.10 -12.88 -1.53
CA LYS A 10 11.93 -14.31 -1.86
C LYS A 10 11.94 -14.56 -3.36
N GLN A 11 11.24 -13.72 -4.13
CA GLN A 11 11.15 -13.87 -5.57
C GLN A 11 12.49 -13.54 -6.25
N ALA A 12 13.21 -12.53 -5.76
CA ALA A 12 14.54 -12.17 -6.27
C ALA A 12 15.54 -13.34 -6.12
N ILE A 13 15.54 -14.01 -4.96
CA ILE A 13 16.38 -15.21 -4.73
C ILE A 13 16.00 -16.32 -5.71
N THR A 14 14.70 -16.61 -5.85
CA THR A 14 14.19 -17.65 -6.76
C THR A 14 14.61 -17.40 -8.21
N PHE A 15 14.62 -16.14 -8.66
CA PHE A 15 15.10 -15.79 -9.99
C PHE A 15 16.61 -15.92 -10.13
N SER A 16 17.35 -15.55 -9.09
CA SER A 16 18.80 -15.69 -9.04
C SER A 16 19.24 -17.15 -9.23
N GLU A 17 18.62 -18.06 -8.46
CA GLU A 17 18.84 -19.50 -8.55
C GLU A 17 18.54 -20.03 -9.97
N LYS A 18 17.46 -19.55 -10.59
CA LYS A 18 17.07 -19.96 -11.95
C LYS A 18 17.99 -19.42 -13.04
N LEU A 19 18.57 -18.24 -12.83
CA LEU A 19 19.46 -17.59 -13.78
C LEU A 19 20.92 -18.09 -13.65
N GLY A 20 21.22 -18.88 -12.62
CA GLY A 20 22.57 -19.39 -12.35
C GLY A 20 23.47 -18.41 -11.61
N ASP A 21 22.96 -17.22 -11.26
CA ASP A 21 23.65 -16.25 -10.42
C ASP A 21 23.36 -16.56 -8.95
N ILE A 22 24.28 -17.24 -8.27
CA ILE A 22 24.07 -17.68 -6.88
C ILE A 22 24.44 -16.55 -5.88
N GLU A 23 25.12 -15.50 -6.33
CA GLU A 23 25.72 -14.47 -5.46
C GLU A 23 24.83 -13.22 -5.21
N LEU A 24 23.56 -13.24 -5.60
CA LEU A 24 22.69 -12.08 -5.40
C LEU A 24 22.42 -11.82 -3.92
N VAL A 25 23.10 -10.83 -3.37
CA VAL A 25 22.87 -10.35 -2.00
C VAL A 25 21.68 -9.39 -1.99
N VAL A 26 20.52 -9.89 -1.56
CA VAL A 26 19.29 -9.12 -1.36
C VAL A 26 19.36 -8.24 -0.10
N SER A 27 20.34 -7.35 -0.07
CA SER A 27 20.51 -6.37 1.00
C SER A 27 19.37 -5.35 1.02
N THR A 28 19.19 -4.69 2.15
CA THR A 28 18.23 -3.57 2.28
C THR A 28 18.54 -2.47 1.26
N GLY A 29 19.82 -2.10 1.09
CA GLY A 29 20.22 -1.09 0.11
C GLY A 29 20.03 -1.51 -1.36
N TRP A 30 20.14 -2.80 -1.68
CA TRP A 30 19.76 -3.31 -3.00
C TRP A 30 18.26 -3.17 -3.23
N LEU A 31 17.44 -3.55 -2.24
CA LEU A 31 15.99 -3.49 -2.32
C LEU A 31 15.49 -2.05 -2.50
N GLU A 32 16.03 -1.10 -1.74
CA GLU A 32 15.71 0.32 -1.87
C GLU A 32 16.04 0.86 -3.26
N LYS A 33 17.23 0.54 -3.80
CA LYS A 33 17.64 0.94 -5.14
C LYS A 33 16.75 0.30 -6.21
N PHE A 34 16.42 -0.98 -6.06
CA PHE A 34 15.54 -1.72 -6.96
C PHE A 34 14.14 -1.11 -6.97
N ALA A 35 13.57 -0.87 -5.78
CA ALA A 35 12.27 -0.25 -5.61
C ALA A 35 12.24 1.17 -6.21
N LYS A 36 13.27 1.98 -5.95
CA LYS A 36 13.39 3.34 -6.51
C LYS A 36 13.53 3.33 -8.02
N ARG A 37 14.34 2.44 -8.60
CA ARG A 37 14.55 2.32 -10.06
C ARG A 37 13.26 1.92 -10.78
N HIS A 38 12.49 1.00 -10.20
CA HIS A 38 11.30 0.45 -10.84
C HIS A 38 9.99 1.06 -10.35
N GLY A 39 10.04 2.12 -9.52
CA GLY A 39 8.84 2.77 -9.00
C GLY A 39 7.97 1.85 -8.14
N ILE A 40 8.55 0.81 -7.52
CA ILE A 40 7.90 -0.09 -6.56
C ILE A 40 7.84 0.63 -5.22
N ILE A 41 7.16 1.75 -5.20
CA ILE A 41 6.99 2.58 -4.01
C ILE A 41 5.77 2.03 -3.30
N GLN A 42 5.86 1.85 -1.98
CA GLN A 42 4.69 1.70 -1.14
C GLN A 42 3.94 3.04 -1.18
N LYS A 43 3.16 3.28 -2.24
CA LYS A 43 2.27 4.44 -2.30
C LYS A 43 1.37 4.32 -1.08
N VAL A 44 1.49 5.31 -0.19
CA VAL A 44 0.55 5.55 0.91
C VAL A 44 -0.85 5.42 0.29
N ILE A 45 -1.67 4.58 0.91
CA ILE A 45 -3.10 4.49 0.57
C ILE A 45 -3.61 5.93 0.60
N SER A 46 -4.18 6.39 -0.51
CA SER A 46 -4.55 7.78 -0.76
C SER A 46 -5.06 8.47 0.50
N ASP A 47 -4.54 9.68 0.73
CA ASP A 47 -4.76 10.57 1.87
C ASP A 47 -6.21 11.08 2.00
N GLU A 48 -7.21 10.30 1.55
CA GLU A 48 -8.62 10.60 1.78
C GLU A 48 -8.96 10.71 3.28
N SER A 49 -8.10 10.17 4.16
CA SER A 49 -8.24 10.35 5.60
C SER A 49 -7.97 11.78 6.09
N GLY A 50 -7.25 12.60 5.33
CA GLY A 50 -6.94 13.99 5.67
C GLY A 50 -7.90 15.02 5.07
N ASP A 51 -8.69 14.62 4.07
CA ASP A 51 -9.55 15.52 3.28
C ASP A 51 -10.90 15.83 3.96
N VAL A 52 -11.30 15.02 4.94
CA VAL A 52 -12.58 15.18 5.65
C VAL A 52 -12.30 15.57 7.11
N SER A 53 -12.74 16.77 7.48
CA SER A 53 -12.64 17.24 8.86
C SER A 53 -13.58 16.48 9.80
N ASP A 54 -13.26 16.44 11.10
CA ASP A 54 -14.14 15.86 12.12
C ASP A 54 -15.54 16.49 12.12
N ILE A 55 -15.61 17.78 11.80
CA ILE A 55 -16.86 18.54 11.71
C ILE A 55 -17.72 18.03 10.55
N GLU A 56 -17.14 17.89 9.35
CA GLU A 56 -17.84 17.34 8.19
C GLU A 56 -18.28 15.90 8.44
N CYS A 57 -17.46 15.11 9.12
CA CYS A 57 -17.78 13.74 9.49
C CYS A 57 -18.98 13.67 10.46
N VAL A 58 -19.03 14.55 11.48
CA VAL A 58 -20.18 14.67 12.40
C VAL A 58 -21.42 15.16 11.67
N GLN A 59 -21.28 16.16 10.80
CA GLN A 59 -22.40 16.75 10.07
C GLN A 59 -23.02 15.72 9.13
N TRP A 60 -22.20 14.96 8.40
CA TRP A 60 -22.62 13.86 7.52
C TRP A 60 -23.34 12.74 8.29
N LYS A 61 -22.80 12.30 9.44
CA LYS A 61 -23.48 11.32 10.31
C LYS A 61 -24.83 11.84 10.84
N SER A 62 -24.95 13.14 11.06
CA SER A 62 -26.19 13.72 11.60
C SER A 62 -27.28 13.94 10.57
N THR A 63 -26.94 14.11 9.29
CA THR A 63 -27.88 14.36 8.20
C THR A 63 -28.06 13.12 7.33
N VAL A 64 -27.02 12.75 6.58
CA VAL A 64 -27.08 11.70 5.56
C VAL A 64 -27.39 10.34 6.17
N LEU A 65 -26.70 9.94 7.24
CA LEU A 65 -26.98 8.65 7.88
C LEU A 65 -28.37 8.58 8.51
N LYS A 66 -28.87 9.70 9.08
CA LYS A 66 -30.22 9.73 9.65
C LYS A 66 -31.28 9.58 8.55
N LEU A 67 -31.10 10.27 7.42
CA LEU A 67 -32.01 10.17 6.28
C LEU A 67 -32.03 8.75 5.71
N LEU A 68 -30.86 8.15 5.50
CA LEU A 68 -30.75 6.78 5.01
C LEU A 68 -31.39 5.78 5.97
N ARG A 69 -31.10 5.87 7.28
CA ARG A 69 -31.72 4.99 8.27
C ARG A 69 -33.25 5.08 8.26
N ASN A 70 -33.78 6.28 8.06
CA ASN A 70 -35.22 6.50 8.02
C ASN A 70 -35.86 6.03 6.70
N SER A 71 -35.09 5.89 5.61
CA SER A 71 -35.59 5.39 4.32
C SER A 71 -35.63 3.87 4.21
N PHE A 72 -35.00 3.16 5.16
CA PHE A 72 -35.01 1.68 5.23
C PHE A 72 -35.93 1.14 6.33
N ASN A 73 -36.76 2.00 6.93
CA ASN A 73 -37.87 1.67 7.83
C ASN A 73 -39.21 1.99 7.15
#